data_AF-A0A3S9YI44-F1
#
_entry.id   AF-A0A3S9YI44-F1
#
_cell.length_a   1.000
_cell.length_b   1.000
_cell.length_c   1.000
_cell.angle_alpha   90.00
_cell.angle_beta   90.00
_cell.angle_gamma   90.00
#
_symmetry.space_group_name_H-M   'P 1'
#
loop_
_entity.id
_entity.type
_entity.pdbx_description
1 polymer ?
#
loop_
_entity_poly.entity_id
_entity_poly.type
_entity_poly.pdbx_seq_one_letter_code
_entity_poly.pdbx_strand_id
1 'polypeptide(L)'
;MAENVSSPSTPLARAERFVWLTARVLEQRLFEYHFLGGGADPVETALAAYRNDDDGFGHALEPDLRGPVSQPLHTAHALKVLDLIGRCDGRQVERICRYLTKISTPEGALPALHPSLRGYPAAPWIPVVDDPPSALLATGPVVGVLHRNEVWHAWLFRATDYCWAAVESMEETHPYEVEAAVAFLDGAPDRPRAAAAAQRLGRLVRDRRLVLLDPEQAADVPVAPGYAPGEHHLAYDFAPAPGSLARDWFTDEEMERALDHLVALQEEDGGWPVNWRVWAPGTALESRPMVTLRALLTLRAYGRPL
;
A
#
# COMPACT_ATOMS: atom_id res chain seq x y z
N MET A 1 42.70 -27.27 -1.84
CA MET A 1 41.68 -26.48 -2.57
C MET A 1 40.86 -25.78 -1.53
N ALA A 2 41.09 -24.48 -1.33
CA ALA A 2 40.38 -23.71 -0.32
C ALA A 2 38.92 -23.56 -0.79
N GLU A 3 37.99 -24.08 0.00
CA GLU A 3 36.57 -23.78 -0.13
C GLU A 3 36.40 -22.27 0.09
N ASN A 4 36.02 -21.57 -0.97
CA ASN A 4 35.64 -20.17 -0.90
C ASN A 4 34.28 -20.15 -0.18
N VAL A 5 34.30 -20.05 1.15
CA VAL A 5 33.11 -19.77 1.95
C VAL A 5 32.69 -18.34 1.60
N SER A 6 31.84 -18.22 0.58
CA SER A 6 31.10 -16.98 0.32
C SER A 6 30.47 -16.55 1.64
N SER A 7 30.73 -15.33 2.09
CA SER A 7 29.96 -14.74 3.19
C SER A 7 28.46 -14.89 2.87
N PRO A 8 27.61 -15.15 3.88
CA PRO A 8 26.18 -15.19 3.65
C PRO A 8 25.74 -13.88 3.02
N SER A 9 25.02 -13.94 1.89
CA SER A 9 24.49 -12.76 1.21
C SER A 9 23.52 -12.04 2.14
N THR A 10 23.67 -10.71 2.28
CA THR A 10 22.75 -9.89 3.08
C THR A 10 21.32 -9.99 2.54
N PRO A 11 20.28 -9.78 3.38
CA PRO A 11 18.90 -9.71 2.92
C PRO A 11 18.70 -8.82 1.68
N LEU A 12 19.36 -7.67 1.60
CA LEU A 12 19.32 -6.73 0.48
C LEU A 12 19.91 -7.33 -0.79
N ALA A 13 21.06 -8.01 -0.71
CA ALA A 13 21.69 -8.64 -1.87
C ALA A 13 20.84 -9.80 -2.42
N ARG A 14 20.15 -10.53 -1.54
CA ARG A 14 19.18 -11.56 -1.94
C ARG A 14 17.97 -10.94 -2.62
N ALA A 15 17.42 -9.87 -2.04
CA ALA A 15 16.29 -9.14 -2.60
C ALA A 15 16.63 -8.48 -3.94
N GLU A 16 17.84 -7.96 -4.10
CA GLU A 16 18.35 -7.44 -5.37
C GLU A 16 18.29 -8.51 -6.46
N ARG A 17 18.84 -9.69 -6.19
CA ARG A 17 18.78 -10.82 -7.13
C ARG A 17 17.34 -11.22 -7.47
N PHE A 18 16.46 -11.27 -6.46
CA PHE A 18 15.04 -11.55 -6.65
C PHE A 18 14.37 -10.53 -7.59
N VAL A 19 14.61 -9.23 -7.36
CA VAL A 19 14.06 -8.14 -8.15
C VAL A 19 14.50 -8.24 -9.61
N TRP A 20 15.79 -8.49 -9.89
CA TRP A 20 16.28 -8.62 -11.26
C TRP A 20 15.68 -9.81 -12.03
N LEU A 21 15.34 -10.89 -11.33
CA LEU A 21 14.78 -12.09 -11.96
C LEU A 21 13.26 -12.02 -12.18
N THR A 22 12.55 -11.22 -11.38
CA THR A 22 11.09 -11.35 -11.24
C THR A 22 10.33 -10.05 -11.47
N ALA A 23 10.92 -8.90 -11.13
CA ALA A 23 10.19 -7.65 -11.06
C ALA A 23 9.88 -7.05 -12.44
N ARG A 24 8.74 -6.35 -12.53
CA ARG A 24 8.46 -5.46 -13.67
C ARG A 24 9.48 -4.33 -13.68
N VAL A 25 9.62 -3.66 -14.82
CA VAL A 25 10.55 -2.53 -14.97
C VAL A 25 10.30 -1.44 -13.92
N LEU A 26 9.04 -1.20 -13.52
CA LEU A 26 8.72 -0.20 -12.50
C LEU A 26 9.36 -0.53 -11.14
N GLU A 27 9.15 -1.73 -10.61
CA GLU A 27 9.73 -2.15 -9.34
C GLU A 27 11.26 -2.29 -9.41
N GLN A 28 11.82 -2.67 -10.56
CA GLN A 28 13.26 -2.62 -10.81
C GLN A 28 13.81 -1.21 -10.62
N ARG A 29 13.19 -0.18 -11.24
CA ARG A 29 13.62 1.21 -11.10
C ARG A 29 13.43 1.75 -9.69
N LEU A 30 12.35 1.36 -9.00
CA LEU A 30 12.15 1.70 -7.59
C LEU A 30 13.23 1.11 -6.69
N PHE A 31 13.65 -0.13 -6.96
CA PHE A 31 14.76 -0.76 -6.23
C PHE A 31 16.07 0.01 -6.46
N GLU A 32 16.41 0.34 -7.71
CA GLU A 32 17.60 1.15 -8.03
C GLU A 32 17.57 2.49 -7.28
N TYR A 33 16.45 3.21 -7.35
CA TYR A 33 16.27 4.50 -6.70
C TYR A 33 16.51 4.42 -5.19
N HIS A 34 15.91 3.45 -4.52
CA HIS A 34 15.98 3.36 -3.07
C HIS A 34 17.28 2.76 -2.53
N PHE A 35 17.94 1.85 -3.26
CA PHE A 35 19.02 1.04 -2.70
C PHE A 35 20.35 1.12 -3.47
N LEU A 36 20.34 1.57 -4.73
CA LEU A 36 21.53 1.56 -5.60
C LEU A 36 21.92 2.96 -6.13
N GLY A 37 21.29 4.03 -5.61
CA GLY A 37 21.59 5.41 -6.00
C GLY A 37 21.05 5.81 -7.37
N GLY A 38 20.03 5.11 -7.88
CA GLY A 38 19.32 5.49 -9.09
C GLY A 38 18.57 6.82 -8.96
N GLY A 39 18.33 7.50 -10.09
CA GLY A 39 17.55 8.75 -10.13
C GLY A 39 16.03 8.52 -10.17
N ALA A 40 15.25 9.58 -9.94
CA ALA A 40 13.78 9.53 -10.03
C ALA A 40 13.27 9.44 -11.48
N ASP A 41 13.94 10.07 -12.44
CA ASP A 41 13.46 10.16 -13.83
C ASP A 41 13.26 8.78 -14.53
N PRO A 42 14.12 7.76 -14.33
CA PRO A 42 13.84 6.41 -14.82
C PRO A 42 12.59 5.77 -14.22
N VAL A 43 12.27 6.05 -12.95
CA VAL A 43 11.06 5.56 -12.29
C VAL A 43 9.84 6.20 -12.93
N GLU A 44 9.84 7.52 -13.11
CA GLU A 44 8.75 8.25 -13.78
C GLU A 44 8.53 7.76 -15.21
N THR A 45 9.63 7.48 -15.94
CA THR A 45 9.56 6.92 -17.30
C THR A 45 8.90 5.54 -17.32
N ALA A 46 9.26 4.66 -16.38
CA ALA A 46 8.61 3.35 -16.27
C ALA A 46 7.14 3.47 -15.87
N LEU A 47 6.81 4.39 -14.96
CA LEU A 47 5.43 4.65 -14.52
C LEU A 47 4.57 5.22 -15.65
N ALA A 48 5.13 6.06 -16.52
CA ALA A 48 4.41 6.68 -17.64
C ALA A 48 3.83 5.66 -18.63
N ALA A 49 4.40 4.45 -18.71
CA ALA A 49 3.88 3.38 -19.56
C ALA A 49 2.50 2.85 -19.12
N TYR A 50 2.07 3.12 -17.89
CA TYR A 50 0.76 2.73 -17.37
C TYR A 50 -0.30 3.81 -17.52
N ARG A 51 0.08 5.03 -17.94
CA ARG A 51 -0.84 6.18 -18.03
C ARG A 51 -1.68 6.12 -19.31
N ASN A 52 -2.98 6.38 -19.17
CA ASN A 52 -3.92 6.48 -20.28
C ASN A 52 -4.23 7.93 -20.69
N ASP A 53 -4.91 8.09 -21.82
CA ASP A 53 -5.30 9.40 -22.38
C ASP A 53 -6.27 10.19 -21.49
N ASP A 54 -6.94 9.53 -20.54
CA ASP A 54 -7.87 10.15 -19.60
C ASP A 54 -7.19 10.68 -18.32
N ASP A 55 -5.86 10.76 -18.32
CA ASP A 55 -4.98 11.12 -17.20
C ASP A 55 -4.98 10.09 -16.04
N GLY A 56 -5.70 8.97 -16.16
CA GLY A 56 -5.68 7.85 -15.22
C GLY A 56 -4.60 6.80 -15.54
N PHE A 57 -4.56 5.74 -14.73
CA PHE A 57 -3.59 4.65 -14.88
C PHE A 57 -4.28 3.28 -15.01
N GLY A 58 -3.74 2.42 -15.87
CA GLY A 58 -4.27 1.10 -16.21
C GLY A 58 -3.22 -0.01 -16.20
N HIS A 59 -3.41 -1.02 -17.05
CA HIS A 59 -2.40 -2.02 -17.43
C HIS A 59 -1.82 -2.83 -16.27
N ALA A 60 -2.67 -3.18 -15.30
CA ALA A 60 -2.28 -3.95 -14.12
C ALA A 60 -1.19 -3.30 -13.25
N LEU A 61 -1.13 -1.96 -13.23
CA LEU A 61 -0.27 -1.25 -12.27
C LEU A 61 -0.53 -1.71 -10.83
N GLU A 62 -1.81 -1.91 -10.51
CA GLU A 62 -2.31 -2.69 -9.37
C GLU A 62 -2.57 -4.12 -9.89
N PRO A 63 -1.79 -5.14 -9.47
CA PRO A 63 -1.87 -6.49 -10.03
C PRO A 63 -3.25 -7.15 -9.93
N ASP A 64 -4.09 -6.77 -8.97
CA ASP A 64 -5.43 -7.34 -8.84
C ASP A 64 -6.45 -6.86 -9.88
N LEU A 65 -6.15 -5.78 -10.62
CA LEU A 65 -7.00 -5.26 -11.69
C LEU A 65 -6.30 -5.42 -13.04
N ARG A 66 -6.92 -6.09 -14.00
CA ARG A 66 -6.31 -6.34 -15.32
C ARG A 66 -6.98 -5.52 -16.40
N GLY A 67 -6.30 -5.46 -17.54
CA GLY A 67 -6.79 -4.76 -18.73
C GLY A 67 -6.30 -3.31 -18.82
N PRO A 68 -6.71 -2.60 -19.88
CA PRO A 68 -6.16 -1.31 -20.25
C PRO A 68 -6.83 -0.14 -19.54
N VAL A 69 -7.99 -0.33 -18.91
CA VAL A 69 -8.81 0.78 -18.43
C VAL A 69 -8.25 1.42 -17.16
N SER A 70 -8.40 2.73 -17.07
CA SER A 70 -8.01 3.46 -15.86
C SER A 70 -8.89 3.07 -14.67
N GLN A 71 -8.28 2.86 -13.49
CA GLN A 71 -8.98 2.53 -12.25
C GLN A 71 -8.48 3.35 -11.05
N PRO A 72 -9.34 3.59 -10.02
CA PRO A 72 -8.94 4.29 -8.80
C PRO A 72 -7.68 3.70 -8.15
N LEU A 73 -7.60 2.37 -8.00
CA LEU A 73 -6.48 1.69 -7.35
C LEU A 73 -5.17 1.79 -8.14
N HIS A 74 -5.23 1.74 -9.48
CA HIS A 74 -4.05 2.00 -10.32
C HIS A 74 -3.54 3.42 -10.13
N THR A 75 -4.43 4.40 -10.16
CA THR A 75 -4.05 5.81 -9.98
C THR A 75 -3.54 6.09 -8.56
N ALA A 76 -4.11 5.45 -7.54
CA ALA A 76 -3.60 5.50 -6.17
C ALA A 76 -2.17 4.92 -6.07
N HIS A 77 -1.91 3.79 -6.73
CA HIS A 77 -0.57 3.23 -6.81
C HIS A 77 0.41 4.17 -7.52
N ALA A 78 0.02 4.77 -8.65
CA ALA A 78 0.84 5.74 -9.36
C ALA A 78 1.21 6.95 -8.48
N LEU A 79 0.25 7.48 -7.73
CA LEU A 79 0.49 8.57 -6.79
C LEU A 79 1.45 8.16 -5.66
N LYS A 80 1.30 6.95 -5.11
CA LYS A 80 2.23 6.40 -4.12
C LYS A 80 3.66 6.28 -4.67
N VAL A 81 3.82 5.86 -5.92
CA VAL A 81 5.14 5.81 -6.58
C VAL A 81 5.76 7.21 -6.66
N LEU A 82 4.99 8.21 -7.08
CA LEU A 82 5.47 9.60 -7.15
C LEU A 82 5.87 10.13 -5.77
N ASP A 83 5.12 9.81 -4.73
CA ASP A 83 5.44 10.16 -3.34
C ASP A 83 6.75 9.52 -2.86
N LEU A 84 6.93 8.22 -3.13
CA LEU A 84 8.14 7.47 -2.74
C LEU A 84 9.42 8.05 -3.36
N ILE A 85 9.32 8.67 -4.53
CA ILE A 85 10.45 9.29 -5.24
C ILE A 85 10.53 10.80 -5.08
N GLY A 86 9.70 11.41 -4.22
CA GLY A 86 9.72 12.86 -3.96
C GLY A 86 9.27 13.70 -5.16
N ARG A 87 8.37 13.17 -6.00
CA ARG A 87 7.82 13.79 -7.22
C ARG A 87 6.29 13.95 -7.15
N CYS A 88 5.71 13.91 -5.96
CA CYS A 88 4.27 14.05 -5.76
C CYS A 88 3.84 15.53 -5.77
N ASP A 89 4.15 16.25 -6.84
CA ASP A 89 3.75 17.63 -7.05
C ASP A 89 3.51 17.98 -8.55
N GLY A 90 3.23 19.25 -8.80
CA GLY A 90 3.24 19.82 -10.14
C GLY A 90 2.18 19.28 -11.10
N ARG A 91 2.48 19.36 -12.40
CA ARG A 91 1.52 19.13 -13.49
C ARG A 91 1.00 17.70 -13.56
N GLN A 92 1.83 16.72 -13.18
CA GLN A 92 1.43 15.32 -13.21
C GLN A 92 0.41 15.02 -12.12
N VAL A 93 0.61 15.53 -10.90
CA VAL A 93 -0.36 15.39 -9.83
C VAL A 93 -1.65 16.16 -10.12
N GLU A 94 -1.57 17.34 -10.75
CA GLU A 94 -2.77 18.07 -11.21
C GLU A 94 -3.64 17.22 -12.16
N ARG A 95 -3.00 16.52 -13.11
CA ARG A 95 -3.67 15.60 -14.04
C ARG A 95 -4.31 14.41 -13.32
N ILE A 96 -3.59 13.81 -12.37
CA ILE A 96 -4.12 12.76 -11.51
C ILE A 96 -5.37 13.25 -10.77
N CYS A 97 -5.29 14.41 -10.11
CA CYS A 97 -6.41 15.00 -9.39
C CYS A 97 -7.63 15.28 -10.31
N ARG A 98 -7.39 15.68 -11.56
CA ARG A 98 -8.47 15.85 -12.57
C ARG A 98 -9.14 14.52 -12.91
N TYR A 99 -8.37 13.46 -13.13
CA TYR A 99 -8.91 12.12 -13.33
C TYR A 99 -9.73 11.67 -12.10
N LEU A 100 -9.18 11.81 -10.89
CA LEU A 100 -9.85 11.45 -9.64
C LEU A 100 -11.16 12.21 -9.43
N THR A 101 -11.19 13.49 -9.80
CA THR A 101 -12.42 14.30 -9.80
C THR A 101 -13.48 13.70 -10.71
N LYS A 102 -13.10 13.26 -11.91
CA LYS A 102 -14.02 12.72 -12.93
C LYS A 102 -14.65 11.39 -12.51
N ILE A 103 -13.91 10.56 -11.79
CA ILE A 103 -14.35 9.20 -11.41
C ILE A 103 -14.91 9.11 -9.98
N SER A 104 -14.99 10.22 -9.26
CA SER A 104 -15.54 10.27 -7.92
C SER A 104 -17.06 10.06 -7.91
N THR A 105 -17.57 9.48 -6.83
CA THR A 105 -19.01 9.34 -6.59
C THR A 105 -19.62 10.70 -6.22
N PRO A 106 -20.96 10.83 -6.11
CA PRO A 106 -21.63 12.08 -5.73
C PRO A 106 -21.19 12.67 -4.38
N GLU A 107 -20.72 11.83 -3.47
CA GLU A 107 -20.16 12.23 -2.17
C GLU A 107 -18.85 13.01 -2.35
N GLY A 108 -18.12 12.78 -3.45
CA GLY A 108 -16.85 13.41 -3.77
C GLY A 108 -15.63 12.57 -3.39
N ALA A 109 -15.82 11.28 -3.13
CA ALA A 109 -14.76 10.32 -2.85
C ALA A 109 -14.72 9.21 -3.91
N LEU A 110 -13.66 8.38 -3.84
CA LEU A 110 -13.38 7.37 -4.86
C LEU A 110 -14.14 6.08 -4.55
N PRO A 111 -14.73 5.43 -5.57
CA PRO A 111 -15.18 4.06 -5.39
C PRO A 111 -13.99 3.11 -5.31
N ALA A 112 -14.19 1.92 -4.72
CA ALA A 112 -13.16 0.88 -4.72
C ALA A 112 -12.78 0.46 -6.15
N LEU A 113 -13.79 0.30 -7.02
CA LEU A 113 -13.65 0.06 -8.45
C LEU A 113 -14.57 0.98 -9.23
N HIS A 114 -14.11 1.47 -10.39
CA HIS A 114 -14.96 2.20 -11.31
C HIS A 114 -15.66 1.24 -12.29
N PRO A 115 -16.94 1.44 -12.66
CA PRO A 115 -17.71 0.49 -13.49
C PRO A 115 -17.09 0.20 -14.87
N SER A 116 -16.19 1.06 -15.35
CA SER A 116 -15.41 0.84 -16.58
C SER A 116 -14.54 -0.41 -16.58
N LEU A 117 -14.29 -1.03 -15.42
CA LEU A 117 -13.57 -2.31 -15.35
C LEU A 117 -14.37 -3.48 -15.94
N ARG A 118 -15.69 -3.31 -16.12
CA ARG A 118 -16.56 -4.34 -16.65
C ARG A 118 -16.03 -4.92 -17.96
N GLY A 119 -15.96 -6.25 -18.00
CA GLY A 119 -15.46 -6.99 -19.16
C GLY A 119 -13.96 -7.25 -19.14
N TYR A 120 -13.22 -6.70 -18.16
CA TYR A 120 -11.82 -7.02 -17.94
C TYR A 120 -11.62 -7.92 -16.71
N PRO A 121 -10.56 -8.76 -16.68
CA PRO A 121 -10.29 -9.60 -15.53
C PRO A 121 -9.93 -8.77 -14.28
N ALA A 122 -10.41 -9.19 -13.12
CA ALA A 122 -10.08 -8.59 -11.84
C ALA A 122 -10.20 -9.63 -10.73
N ALA A 123 -9.66 -9.32 -9.56
CA ALA A 123 -9.80 -10.14 -8.37
C ALA A 123 -11.29 -10.47 -8.10
N PRO A 124 -11.67 -11.77 -8.01
CA PRO A 124 -13.08 -12.18 -8.05
C PRO A 124 -13.89 -11.83 -6.80
N TRP A 125 -13.24 -11.39 -5.72
CA TRP A 125 -13.90 -10.93 -4.49
C TRP A 125 -14.25 -9.44 -4.50
N ILE A 126 -13.89 -8.68 -5.56
CA ILE A 126 -14.20 -7.26 -5.66
C ILE A 126 -15.30 -7.07 -6.73
N PRO A 127 -16.57 -6.90 -6.34
CA PRO A 127 -17.67 -6.83 -7.29
C PRO A 127 -17.64 -5.50 -8.08
N VAL A 128 -17.84 -5.58 -9.40
CA VAL A 128 -18.06 -4.42 -10.26
C VAL A 128 -19.55 -4.11 -10.32
N VAL A 129 -19.97 -3.07 -9.61
CA VAL A 129 -21.37 -2.60 -9.55
C VAL A 129 -21.55 -1.35 -10.41
N ASP A 130 -22.78 -1.05 -10.84
CA ASP A 130 -23.07 0.11 -11.70
C ASP A 130 -22.96 1.45 -10.99
N ASP A 131 -23.37 1.50 -9.72
CA ASP A 131 -23.32 2.69 -8.87
C ASP A 131 -22.55 2.36 -7.59
N PRO A 132 -21.20 2.32 -7.67
CA PRO A 132 -20.38 1.94 -6.53
C PRO A 132 -20.38 3.05 -5.47
N PRO A 133 -20.48 2.69 -4.18
CA PRO A 133 -20.37 3.68 -3.11
C PRO A 133 -18.93 4.22 -3.04
N SER A 134 -18.78 5.40 -2.46
CA SER A 134 -17.48 5.87 -2.00
C SER A 134 -16.86 4.86 -1.03
N ALA A 135 -15.55 4.64 -1.16
CA ALA A 135 -14.79 3.69 -0.36
C ALA A 135 -13.57 4.36 0.27
N LEU A 136 -13.45 4.23 1.60
CA LEU A 136 -12.27 4.71 2.33
C LEU A 136 -11.00 4.01 1.86
N LEU A 137 -11.09 2.71 1.53
CA LEU A 137 -9.97 1.90 1.02
C LEU A 137 -9.27 2.54 -0.19
N ALA A 138 -10.02 3.13 -1.12
CA ALA A 138 -9.47 3.80 -2.29
C ALA A 138 -9.15 5.28 -2.02
N THR A 139 -9.96 5.95 -1.19
CA THR A 139 -9.89 7.40 -0.99
C THR A 139 -8.81 7.81 0.01
N GLY A 140 -8.73 7.13 1.15
CA GLY A 140 -7.88 7.47 2.28
C GLY A 140 -6.39 7.57 1.92
N PRO A 141 -5.79 6.53 1.30
CA PRO A 141 -4.38 6.57 0.90
C PRO A 141 -4.04 7.72 -0.06
N VAL A 142 -4.94 8.01 -1.00
CA VAL A 142 -4.78 9.10 -1.97
C VAL A 142 -4.81 10.45 -1.27
N VAL A 143 -5.84 10.69 -0.46
CA VAL A 143 -6.02 11.96 0.25
C VAL A 143 -4.87 12.20 1.24
N GLY A 144 -4.43 11.16 1.96
CA GLY A 144 -3.30 11.24 2.87
C GLY A 144 -2.00 11.62 2.16
N VAL A 145 -1.68 10.96 1.04
CA VAL A 145 -0.48 11.29 0.24
C VAL A 145 -0.54 12.72 -0.29
N LEU A 146 -1.68 13.18 -0.79
CA LEU A 146 -1.82 14.54 -1.31
C LEU A 146 -1.64 15.60 -0.21
N HIS A 147 -2.24 15.41 0.97
CA HIS A 147 -2.04 16.35 2.09
C HIS A 147 -0.60 16.38 2.59
N ARG A 148 0.04 15.21 2.73
CA ARG A 148 1.45 15.14 3.16
C ARG A 148 2.39 15.88 2.20
N ASN A 149 2.05 15.92 0.91
CA ASN A 149 2.83 16.64 -0.11
C ASN A 149 2.31 18.06 -0.36
N GLU A 150 1.47 18.60 0.52
CA GLU A 150 0.94 19.98 0.44
C GLU A 150 0.22 20.29 -0.89
N VAL A 151 -0.36 19.27 -1.52
CA VAL A 151 -1.04 19.42 -2.80
C VAL A 151 -2.39 20.11 -2.60
N TRP A 152 -2.64 21.15 -3.39
CA TRP A 152 -3.93 21.81 -3.43
C TRP A 152 -4.74 21.42 -4.67
N HIS A 153 -5.98 20.97 -4.48
CA HIS A 153 -6.93 20.74 -5.56
C HIS A 153 -8.38 20.82 -5.04
N ALA A 154 -9.32 21.38 -5.81
CA ALA A 154 -10.70 21.58 -5.38
C ALA A 154 -11.43 20.27 -4.98
N TRP A 155 -11.12 19.17 -5.66
CA TRP A 155 -11.64 17.84 -5.32
C TRP A 155 -11.20 17.35 -3.93
N LEU A 156 -9.99 17.70 -3.50
CA LEU A 156 -9.40 17.20 -2.26
C LEU A 156 -10.24 17.60 -1.03
N PHE A 157 -10.93 18.75 -1.06
CA PHE A 157 -11.81 19.19 0.03
C PHE A 157 -12.92 18.18 0.34
N ARG A 158 -13.69 17.78 -0.68
CA ARG A 158 -14.80 16.82 -0.49
C ARG A 158 -14.30 15.43 -0.15
N ALA A 159 -13.21 14.99 -0.78
CA ALA A 159 -12.59 13.71 -0.47
C ALA A 159 -12.07 13.67 0.98
N THR A 160 -11.53 14.79 1.48
CA THR A 160 -11.08 14.95 2.88
C THR A 160 -12.24 14.89 3.86
N ASP A 161 -13.34 15.58 3.57
CA ASP A 161 -14.54 15.54 4.42
C ASP A 161 -15.12 14.13 4.49
N TYR A 162 -15.16 13.41 3.35
CA TYR A 162 -15.55 12.02 3.32
C TYR A 162 -14.61 11.15 4.18
N CYS A 163 -13.29 11.27 4.04
CA CYS A 163 -12.34 10.48 4.82
C CYS A 163 -12.49 10.73 6.32
N TRP A 164 -12.67 11.98 6.75
CA TRP A 164 -12.95 12.31 8.14
C TRP A 164 -14.24 11.65 8.62
N ALA A 165 -15.34 11.80 7.89
CA ALA A 165 -16.62 11.22 8.25
C ALA A 165 -16.52 9.69 8.37
N ALA A 166 -15.94 9.03 7.36
CA ALA A 166 -15.78 7.57 7.32
C ALA A 166 -14.91 7.05 8.48
N VAL A 167 -13.78 7.71 8.76
CA VAL A 167 -12.93 7.33 9.89
C VAL A 167 -13.66 7.53 11.21
N GLU A 168 -14.32 8.68 11.42
CA GLU A 168 -14.98 9.04 12.67
C GLU A 168 -16.22 8.20 12.98
N SER A 169 -16.95 7.72 11.97
CA SER A 169 -18.11 6.85 12.14
C SER A 169 -17.78 5.35 12.15
N MET A 170 -16.51 4.96 12.07
CA MET A 170 -16.10 3.56 11.97
C MET A 170 -16.31 2.81 13.30
N GLU A 171 -17.18 1.79 13.28
CA GLU A 171 -17.49 0.91 14.42
C GLU A 171 -17.19 -0.58 14.13
N GLU A 172 -17.32 -0.97 12.87
CA GLU A 172 -16.95 -2.27 12.32
C GLU A 172 -16.08 -2.02 11.09
N THR A 173 -15.03 -2.82 10.93
CA THR A 173 -14.05 -2.62 9.87
C THR A 173 -13.22 -3.89 9.67
N HIS A 174 -12.31 -3.84 8.71
CA HIS A 174 -11.35 -4.89 8.39
C HIS A 174 -9.95 -4.30 8.22
N PRO A 175 -8.87 -5.10 8.30
CA PRO A 175 -7.51 -4.58 8.34
C PRO A 175 -7.13 -3.61 7.21
N TYR A 176 -7.45 -3.93 5.95
CA TYR A 176 -7.14 -3.02 4.82
C TYR A 176 -7.82 -1.63 4.91
N GLU A 177 -9.03 -1.55 5.48
CA GLU A 177 -9.71 -0.26 5.65
C GLU A 177 -9.10 0.53 6.80
N VAL A 178 -8.60 -0.14 7.84
CA VAL A 178 -7.79 0.48 8.90
C VAL A 178 -6.47 1.02 8.32
N GLU A 179 -5.76 0.26 7.50
CA GLU A 179 -4.54 0.73 6.82
C GLU A 179 -4.83 1.99 5.98
N ALA A 180 -5.95 2.00 5.25
CA ALA A 180 -6.39 3.16 4.48
C ALA A 180 -6.73 4.37 5.36
N ALA A 181 -7.37 4.16 6.50
CA ALA A 181 -7.65 5.18 7.49
C ALA A 181 -6.35 5.76 8.07
N VAL A 182 -5.38 4.91 8.43
CA VAL A 182 -4.07 5.36 8.95
C VAL A 182 -3.33 6.16 7.88
N ALA A 183 -3.30 5.70 6.62
CA ALA A 183 -2.66 6.42 5.53
C ALA A 183 -3.23 7.84 5.36
N PHE A 184 -4.56 7.99 5.51
CA PHE A 184 -5.20 9.31 5.54
C PHE A 184 -4.75 10.14 6.75
N LEU A 185 -4.86 9.59 7.96
CA LEU A 185 -4.57 10.30 9.22
C LEU A 185 -3.10 10.72 9.31
N ASP A 186 -2.18 9.89 8.82
CA ASP A 186 -0.75 10.19 8.78
C ASP A 186 -0.45 11.41 7.92
N GLY A 187 -1.18 11.59 6.82
CA GLY A 187 -1.05 12.76 5.94
C GLY A 187 -1.92 13.96 6.33
N ALA A 188 -2.95 13.79 7.16
CA ALA A 188 -3.93 14.82 7.45
C ALA A 188 -3.30 16.06 8.13
N PRO A 189 -3.70 17.29 7.74
CA PRO A 189 -3.09 18.53 8.24
C PRO A 189 -3.50 18.87 9.68
N ASP A 190 -4.72 18.52 10.09
CA ASP A 190 -5.20 18.71 11.48
C ASP A 190 -4.61 17.62 12.39
N ARG A 191 -3.39 17.85 12.86
CA ARG A 191 -2.62 16.87 13.66
C ARG A 191 -3.32 16.47 14.96
N PRO A 192 -3.89 17.40 15.77
CA PRO A 192 -4.63 17.02 16.97
C PRO A 192 -5.85 16.13 16.68
N ARG A 193 -6.66 16.47 15.67
CA ARG A 193 -7.82 15.65 15.28
C ARG A 193 -7.37 14.28 14.77
N ALA A 194 -6.30 14.24 13.97
CA ALA A 194 -5.76 13.01 13.41
C ALA A 194 -5.26 12.06 14.51
N ALA A 195 -4.51 12.57 15.49
CA ALA A 195 -4.04 11.80 16.62
C ALA A 195 -5.19 11.23 17.47
N ALA A 196 -6.23 12.04 17.75
CA ALA A 196 -7.40 11.58 18.49
C ALA A 196 -8.18 10.47 17.74
N ALA A 197 -8.35 10.63 16.43
CA ALA A 197 -8.98 9.62 15.59
C ALA A 197 -8.14 8.33 15.50
N ALA A 198 -6.82 8.45 15.35
CA ALA A 198 -5.90 7.32 15.33
C ALA A 198 -5.94 6.53 16.65
N GLN A 199 -5.95 7.20 17.81
CA GLN A 199 -6.08 6.53 19.10
C GLN A 199 -7.39 5.76 19.26
N ARG A 200 -8.51 6.31 18.76
CA ARG A 200 -9.80 5.58 18.73
C ARG A 200 -9.70 4.35 17.83
N LEU A 201 -9.11 4.49 16.65
CA LEU A 201 -8.93 3.41 15.69
C LEU A 201 -8.03 2.29 16.25
N GLY A 202 -6.94 2.64 16.94
CA GLY A 202 -6.06 1.65 17.59
C GLY A 202 -6.77 0.82 18.67
N ARG A 203 -7.71 1.42 19.42
CA ARG A 203 -8.58 0.67 20.34
C ARG A 203 -9.47 -0.31 19.57
N LEU A 204 -10.10 0.14 18.49
CA LEU A 204 -10.95 -0.71 17.65
C LEU A 204 -10.16 -1.90 17.06
N VAL A 205 -8.94 -1.67 16.59
CA VAL A 205 -8.03 -2.71 16.07
C VAL A 205 -7.76 -3.79 17.12
N ARG A 206 -7.47 -3.40 18.37
CA ARG A 206 -7.26 -4.34 19.48
C ARG A 206 -8.55 -5.06 19.87
N ASP A 207 -9.64 -4.34 20.06
CA ASP A 207 -10.93 -4.89 20.51
C ASP A 207 -11.49 -5.92 19.51
N ARG A 208 -11.31 -5.66 18.21
CA ARG A 208 -11.74 -6.55 17.12
C ARG A 208 -10.69 -7.58 16.71
N ARG A 209 -9.52 -7.60 17.37
CA ARG A 209 -8.41 -8.52 17.09
C ARG A 209 -7.98 -8.50 15.61
N LEU A 210 -7.89 -7.30 15.03
CA LEU A 210 -7.51 -7.10 13.63
C LEU A 210 -5.98 -7.16 13.41
N VAL A 211 -5.21 -7.30 14.49
CA VAL A 211 -3.75 -7.38 14.46
C VAL A 211 -3.28 -8.64 15.17
N LEU A 212 -2.29 -9.31 14.56
CA LEU A 212 -1.55 -10.40 15.18
C LEU A 212 -0.35 -9.83 15.95
N LEU A 213 -0.44 -9.85 17.27
CA LEU A 213 0.60 -9.33 18.17
C LEU A 213 1.73 -10.33 18.46
N ASP A 214 1.43 -11.63 18.31
CA ASP A 214 2.38 -12.71 18.49
C ASP A 214 2.38 -13.62 17.26
N PRO A 215 3.34 -13.45 16.33
CA PRO A 215 3.45 -14.26 15.13
C PRO A 215 3.70 -15.74 15.39
N GLU A 216 4.25 -16.12 16.55
CA GLU A 216 4.47 -17.53 16.90
C GLU A 216 3.14 -18.27 17.17
N GLN A 217 2.08 -17.52 17.52
CA GLN A 217 0.74 -18.05 17.79
C GLN A 217 -0.20 -17.90 16.58
N ALA A 218 0.32 -17.57 15.39
CA ALA A 218 -0.50 -17.35 14.20
C ALA A 218 -1.49 -18.49 13.92
N ALA A 219 -1.07 -19.74 14.15
CA ALA A 219 -1.89 -20.93 13.91
C ALA A 219 -3.16 -20.99 14.79
N ASP A 220 -3.14 -20.34 15.96
CA ASP A 220 -4.22 -20.35 16.94
C ASP A 220 -5.12 -19.10 16.84
N VAL A 221 -4.74 -18.11 16.02
CA VAL A 221 -5.48 -16.87 15.83
C VAL A 221 -6.33 -16.99 14.57
N PRO A 222 -7.66 -16.80 14.62
CA PRO A 222 -8.47 -16.78 13.41
C PRO A 222 -8.17 -15.52 12.58
N VAL A 223 -8.10 -15.66 11.27
CA VAL A 223 -8.10 -14.53 10.33
C VAL A 223 -9.49 -13.88 10.29
N ALA A 224 -9.55 -12.59 9.91
CA ALA A 224 -10.82 -11.90 9.74
C ALA A 224 -11.69 -12.58 8.67
N PRO A 225 -13.03 -12.59 8.80
CA PRO A 225 -13.91 -13.19 7.80
C PRO A 225 -13.68 -12.59 6.40
N GLY A 226 -13.57 -13.45 5.37
CA GLY A 226 -13.35 -13.04 3.98
C GLY A 226 -11.89 -13.00 3.53
N TYR A 227 -10.95 -13.23 4.44
CA TYR A 227 -9.50 -13.22 4.18
C TYR A 227 -8.96 -14.63 3.89
N ALA A 228 -7.82 -14.72 3.20
CA ALA A 228 -7.17 -15.99 2.94
C ALA A 228 -6.67 -16.65 4.24
N PRO A 229 -6.58 -18.00 4.30
CA PRO A 229 -5.97 -18.68 5.44
C PRO A 229 -4.55 -18.15 5.70
N GLY A 230 -4.29 -17.67 6.92
CA GLY A 230 -3.00 -17.12 7.31
C GLY A 230 -2.74 -15.66 6.88
N GLU A 231 -3.72 -14.98 6.28
CA GLU A 231 -3.66 -13.54 5.96
C GLU A 231 -3.83 -12.68 7.23
N HIS A 232 -2.83 -12.76 8.10
CA HIS A 232 -2.72 -11.92 9.28
C HIS A 232 -2.05 -10.59 8.94
N HIS A 233 -2.49 -9.55 9.63
CA HIS A 233 -1.86 -8.23 9.61
C HIS A 233 -1.10 -8.04 10.91
N LEU A 234 0.12 -7.52 10.81
CA LEU A 234 1.03 -7.30 11.93
C LEU A 234 1.18 -5.81 12.21
N ALA A 235 1.86 -5.48 13.30
CA ALA A 235 2.08 -4.09 13.71
C ALA A 235 2.68 -3.21 12.59
N TYR A 236 3.59 -3.77 11.78
CA TYR A 236 4.23 -3.05 10.68
C TYR A 236 3.33 -2.79 9.47
N ASP A 237 2.20 -3.50 9.34
CA ASP A 237 1.22 -3.24 8.27
C ASP A 237 0.43 -1.95 8.58
N PHE A 238 0.12 -1.73 9.86
CA PHE A 238 -0.55 -0.51 10.33
C PHE A 238 0.42 0.66 10.51
N ALA A 239 1.64 0.39 10.99
CA ALA A 239 2.69 1.39 11.23
C ALA A 239 3.94 1.03 10.41
N PRO A 240 4.00 1.36 9.11
CA PRO A 240 5.13 1.01 8.24
C PRO A 240 6.39 1.85 8.50
N ALA A 241 6.28 2.94 9.28
CA ALA A 241 7.39 3.79 9.69
C ALA A 241 7.17 4.33 11.11
N PRO A 242 8.26 4.63 11.86
CA PRO A 242 8.16 5.16 13.23
C PRO A 242 7.36 6.47 13.37
N GLY A 243 7.23 7.25 12.29
CA GLY A 243 6.47 8.49 12.27
C GLY A 243 4.96 8.34 12.07
N SER A 244 4.46 7.12 11.85
CA SER A 244 3.02 6.86 11.71
C SER A 244 2.31 7.06 13.05
N LEU A 245 1.10 7.63 13.01
CA LEU A 245 0.21 7.74 14.17
C LEU A 245 -0.18 6.37 14.73
N ALA A 246 -0.15 5.32 13.91
CA ALA A 246 -0.40 3.95 14.35
C ALA A 246 0.75 3.36 15.17
N ARG A 247 1.94 3.97 15.17
CA ARG A 247 3.08 3.47 15.94
C ARG A 247 2.78 3.41 17.45
N ASP A 248 2.01 4.37 17.95
CA ASP A 248 1.60 4.47 19.36
C ASP A 248 0.59 3.40 19.77
N TRP A 249 0.08 2.59 18.83
CA TRP A 249 -0.84 1.50 19.14
C TRP A 249 -0.13 0.27 19.69
N PHE A 250 1.19 0.19 19.54
CA PHE A 250 2.01 -0.98 19.83
C PHE A 250 3.11 -0.64 20.81
N THR A 251 3.41 -1.55 21.72
CA THR A 251 4.63 -1.43 22.54
C THR A 251 5.87 -1.65 21.68
N ASP A 252 7.04 -1.27 22.20
CA ASP A 252 8.31 -1.50 21.51
C ASP A 252 8.54 -3.01 21.31
N GLU A 253 8.18 -3.84 22.29
CA GLU A 253 8.31 -5.30 22.20
C GLU A 253 7.35 -5.92 21.17
N GLU A 254 6.11 -5.41 21.07
CA GLU A 254 5.16 -5.86 20.03
C GLU A 254 5.67 -5.50 18.63
N MET A 255 6.23 -4.29 18.46
CA MET A 255 6.80 -3.85 17.19
C MET A 255 8.07 -4.64 16.82
N GLU A 256 9.00 -4.82 17.76
CA GLU A 256 10.23 -5.60 17.51
C GLU A 256 9.92 -7.04 17.13
N ARG A 257 8.96 -7.69 17.80
CA ARG A 257 8.53 -9.05 17.44
C ARG A 257 7.95 -9.11 16.02
N ALA A 258 7.13 -8.13 15.65
CA ALA A 258 6.59 -8.04 14.30
C ALA A 258 7.70 -7.82 13.25
N LEU A 259 8.70 -6.99 13.55
CA LEU A 259 9.84 -6.75 12.65
C LEU A 259 10.78 -7.95 12.55
N ASP A 260 11.00 -8.68 13.64
CA ASP A 260 11.74 -9.97 13.64
C ASP A 260 11.06 -10.98 12.73
N HIS A 261 9.73 -11.08 12.83
CA HIS A 261 8.93 -11.90 11.93
C HIS A 261 9.08 -11.44 10.48
N LEU A 262 9.02 -10.12 10.20
CA LEU A 262 9.21 -9.59 8.85
C LEU A 262 10.58 -9.95 8.27
N VAL A 263 11.65 -9.89 9.06
CA VAL A 263 12.99 -10.33 8.62
C VAL A 263 12.98 -11.83 8.27
N ALA A 264 12.35 -12.66 9.10
CA ALA A 264 12.29 -14.10 8.91
C ALA A 264 11.44 -14.55 7.71
N LEU A 265 10.54 -13.70 7.20
CA LEU A 265 9.69 -13.99 6.04
C LEU A 265 10.43 -14.02 4.70
N GLN A 266 11.68 -13.56 4.61
CA GLN A 266 12.41 -13.58 3.34
C GLN A 266 12.64 -15.02 2.85
N GLU A 267 12.03 -15.38 1.72
CA GLU A 267 12.10 -16.72 1.14
C GLU A 267 13.46 -16.99 0.48
N GLU A 268 13.76 -18.25 0.18
CA GLU A 268 15.06 -18.70 -0.38
C GLU A 268 15.49 -17.91 -1.62
N ASP A 269 14.53 -17.59 -2.50
CA ASP A 269 14.77 -16.84 -3.74
C ASP A 269 15.10 -15.35 -3.53
N GLY A 270 14.96 -14.85 -2.29
CA GLY A 270 15.28 -13.49 -1.86
C GLY A 270 14.07 -12.55 -1.78
N GLY A 271 12.90 -12.98 -2.22
CA GLY A 271 11.66 -12.19 -2.16
C GLY A 271 10.91 -12.37 -0.84
N TRP A 272 9.96 -11.49 -0.59
CA TRP A 272 8.95 -11.67 0.46
C TRP A 272 7.67 -12.28 -0.14
N PRO A 273 6.97 -13.14 0.62
CA PRO A 273 5.75 -13.78 0.16
C PRO A 273 4.59 -12.80 0.11
N VAL A 274 3.61 -13.14 -0.73
CA VAL A 274 2.26 -12.56 -0.66
C VAL A 274 1.45 -13.39 0.32
N ASN A 275 0.83 -12.76 1.31
CA ASN A 275 0.00 -13.43 2.33
C ASN A 275 -1.51 -13.43 2.01
N TRP A 276 -1.94 -12.71 0.97
CA TRP A 276 -3.33 -12.68 0.51
C TRP A 276 -3.61 -13.65 -0.62
N ARG A 277 -4.90 -13.78 -0.97
CA ARG A 277 -5.37 -14.73 -1.98
C ARG A 277 -4.78 -14.42 -3.36
N VAL A 278 -4.15 -15.43 -3.97
CA VAL A 278 -3.71 -15.39 -5.37
C VAL A 278 -4.82 -15.94 -6.27
N TRP A 279 -5.25 -15.16 -7.27
CA TRP A 279 -6.32 -15.57 -8.18
C TRP A 279 -5.87 -15.79 -9.64
N ALA A 280 -4.68 -15.32 -10.01
CA ALA A 280 -4.06 -15.61 -11.30
C ALA A 280 -2.54 -15.71 -11.16
N PRO A 281 -1.84 -16.51 -12.00
CA PRO A 281 -0.37 -16.66 -11.89
C PRO A 281 0.40 -15.35 -11.94
N GLY A 282 -0.05 -14.40 -12.78
CA GLY A 282 0.59 -13.09 -12.92
C GLY A 282 0.50 -12.23 -11.66
N THR A 283 -0.55 -12.38 -10.84
CA THR A 283 -0.76 -11.49 -9.68
C THR A 283 0.31 -11.75 -8.64
N ALA A 284 0.60 -13.02 -8.33
CA ALA A 284 1.68 -13.37 -7.42
C ALA A 284 3.06 -12.86 -7.91
N LEU A 285 3.36 -13.05 -9.20
CA LEU A 285 4.65 -12.66 -9.77
C LEU A 285 4.87 -11.14 -9.74
N GLU A 286 3.83 -10.35 -9.97
CA GLU A 286 3.92 -8.88 -9.98
C GLU A 286 3.83 -8.29 -8.56
N SER A 287 3.04 -8.90 -7.68
CA SER A 287 2.88 -8.43 -6.29
C SER A 287 4.11 -8.72 -5.42
N ARG A 288 4.80 -9.86 -5.57
CA ARG A 288 5.96 -10.20 -4.72
C ARG A 288 7.10 -9.15 -4.76
N PRO A 289 7.50 -8.60 -5.92
CA PRO A 289 8.42 -7.46 -5.99
C PRO A 289 7.93 -6.22 -5.23
N MET A 290 6.64 -5.89 -5.30
CA MET A 290 6.05 -4.78 -4.56
C MET A 290 6.10 -5.02 -3.05
N VAL A 291 5.77 -6.24 -2.61
CA VAL A 291 5.87 -6.64 -1.18
C VAL A 291 7.31 -6.63 -0.71
N THR A 292 8.25 -7.09 -1.53
CA THR A 292 9.68 -7.09 -1.23
C THR A 292 10.19 -5.66 -1.02
N LEU A 293 9.86 -4.73 -1.92
CA LEU A 293 10.18 -3.32 -1.75
C LEU A 293 9.55 -2.75 -0.46
N ARG A 294 8.28 -3.05 -0.19
CA ARG A 294 7.59 -2.62 1.04
C ARG A 294 8.34 -3.13 2.28
N ALA A 295 8.68 -4.42 2.33
CA ALA A 295 9.39 -5.02 3.45
C ALA A 295 10.75 -4.34 3.70
N LEU A 296 11.56 -4.16 2.65
CA LEU A 296 12.86 -3.49 2.77
C LEU A 296 12.73 -2.03 3.22
N LEU A 297 11.74 -1.29 2.69
CA LEU A 297 11.48 0.08 3.09
C LEU A 297 11.07 0.20 4.56
N THR A 298 10.18 -0.69 5.02
CA THR A 298 9.75 -0.77 6.42
C THR A 298 10.91 -1.12 7.33
N LEU A 299 11.67 -2.18 7.01
CA LEU A 299 12.84 -2.60 7.80
C LEU A 299 13.87 -1.47 7.91
N ARG A 300 14.16 -0.77 6.80
CA ARG A 300 15.04 0.41 6.81
C ARG A 300 14.49 1.54 7.67
N ALA A 301 13.19 1.82 7.61
CA ALA A 301 12.56 2.89 8.40
C ALA A 301 12.70 2.65 9.91
N TYR A 302 12.71 1.39 10.34
CA TYR A 302 12.95 0.98 11.73
C TYR A 302 14.43 0.71 12.05
N GLY A 303 15.37 1.02 11.14
CA GLY A 303 16.80 0.84 11.38
C GLY A 303 17.25 -0.62 11.46
N ARG A 304 16.43 -1.55 10.94
CA ARG A 304 16.77 -2.97 10.88
C ARG A 304 17.86 -3.21 9.82
N PRO A 305 18.79 -4.14 10.04
CA PRO A 305 19.79 -4.49 9.04
C PRO A 305 19.15 -5.02 7.76
N LEU A 306 19.64 -4.55 6.61
CA LEU A 306 19.31 -5.07 5.28
C LEU A 306 20.50 -5.81 4.68
#